data_AF-A0AAN4IDV6-F1
#
_entry.id   AF-A0AAN4IDV6-F1
#
_cell.length_a   1.000
_cell.length_b   1.000
_cell.length_c   1.000
_cell.angle_alpha   90.00
_cell.angle_beta   90.00
_cell.angle_gamma   90.00
#
_symmetry.space_group_name_H-M   'P 1'
#
loop_
_entity.id
_entity.type
_entity.pdbx_description
1 polymer ?
#
loop_
_entity_poly.entity_id
_entity_poly.type
_entity_poly.pdbx_seq_one_letter_code
_entity_poly.pdbx_strand_id
1 'polypeptide(L)'
;MLNKVSGWFYQRVNWKWVAAAVVVFACFIAFILPWQAAKSEEATGGGQSPDSSFLYTADDLYQMAEQYGEAGRSAYIQARFTFDLIWPLAYLSLLVVLLSILYRVLPVKSRWRWVNLIPILGWVMDMLENIGASLIMYRYPERTSVLAELTPLFTLLKWCLIYASFAALVPGVLITVLYYIRRRKK
;
A
#
# COMPACT_ATOMS: atom_id res chain seq x y z
N MET A 1 -4.46 3.66 -22.58
CA MET A 1 -3.69 2.72 -21.75
C MET A 1 -4.49 2.21 -20.54
N LEU A 2 -5.01 3.09 -19.68
CA LEU A 2 -5.75 2.73 -18.46
C LEU A 2 -6.93 1.76 -18.67
N ASN A 3 -7.74 1.94 -19.71
CA ASN A 3 -8.82 1.01 -20.06
C ASN A 3 -8.33 -0.43 -20.31
N LYS A 4 -7.15 -0.60 -20.93
CA LYS A 4 -6.57 -1.92 -21.19
C LYS A 4 -6.11 -2.57 -19.89
N VAL A 5 -5.38 -1.82 -19.05
CA VAL A 5 -4.86 -2.30 -17.76
C VAL A 5 -6.00 -2.65 -16.80
N SER A 6 -6.93 -1.72 -16.58
CA SER A 6 -8.10 -1.94 -15.73
C SER A 6 -8.96 -3.10 -16.25
N GLY A 7 -9.22 -3.14 -17.57
CA GLY A 7 -9.98 -4.20 -18.23
C GLY A 7 -9.38 -5.59 -18.08
N TRP A 8 -8.05 -5.72 -18.08
CA TRP A 8 -7.35 -6.99 -17.90
C TRP A 8 -7.69 -7.65 -16.57
N PHE A 9 -7.75 -6.88 -15.47
CA PHE A 9 -8.13 -7.41 -14.17
C PHE A 9 -9.58 -7.90 -14.16
N TYR A 10 -10.52 -7.14 -14.72
CA TYR A 10 -11.92 -7.56 -14.79
C TYR A 10 -12.13 -8.86 -15.58
N GLN A 11 -11.29 -9.13 -16.58
CA GLN A 11 -11.37 -10.34 -17.41
C GLN A 11 -10.79 -11.58 -16.72
N ARG A 12 -9.75 -11.43 -15.89
CA ARG A 12 -9.04 -12.57 -15.29
C ARG A 12 -9.44 -12.89 -13.85
N VAL A 13 -9.77 -11.85 -13.07
CA VAL A 13 -10.09 -12.02 -11.65
C VAL A 13 -11.40 -12.80 -11.50
N ASN A 14 -11.40 -13.77 -10.60
CA ASN A 14 -12.54 -14.59 -10.21
C ASN A 14 -12.48 -14.87 -8.71
N TRP A 15 -13.46 -15.59 -8.17
CA TRP A 15 -13.55 -15.80 -6.71
C TRP A 15 -12.36 -16.59 -6.13
N LYS A 16 -11.68 -17.45 -6.91
CA LYS A 16 -10.49 -18.17 -6.44
C LYS A 16 -9.35 -17.20 -6.12
N TRP A 17 -9.20 -16.16 -6.94
CA TRP A 17 -8.25 -15.07 -6.67
C TRP A 17 -8.61 -14.29 -5.41
N VAL A 18 -9.91 -14.07 -5.15
CA VAL A 18 -10.36 -13.44 -3.91
C VAL A 18 -9.98 -14.28 -2.70
N ALA A 19 -10.31 -15.58 -2.74
CA ALA A 19 -9.98 -16.49 -1.65
C ALA A 19 -8.46 -16.54 -1.40
N ALA A 20 -7.67 -16.68 -2.46
CA ALA A 20 -6.21 -16.68 -2.37
C ALA A 20 -5.67 -15.36 -1.77
N ALA A 21 -6.11 -14.21 -2.26
CA ALA A 21 -5.64 -12.92 -1.78
C ALA A 21 -6.05 -12.66 -0.31
N VAL A 22 -7.26 -13.07 0.09
CA VAL A 22 -7.71 -12.99 1.49
C VAL A 22 -6.86 -13.87 2.39
N VAL A 23 -6.58 -15.12 1.99
CA VAL A 23 -5.72 -16.03 2.77
C VAL A 23 -4.32 -15.47 2.90
N VAL A 24 -3.70 -15.03 1.80
CA VAL A 24 -2.36 -14.43 1.83
C VAL A 24 -2.34 -13.21 2.74
N PHE A 25 -3.27 -12.28 2.56
CA PHE A 25 -3.34 -11.08 3.40
C PHE A 25 -3.53 -11.42 4.88
N ALA A 26 -4.43 -12.36 5.20
CA ALA A 26 -4.65 -12.82 6.57
C ALA A 26 -3.39 -13.47 7.18
N CYS A 27 -2.66 -14.28 6.41
CA CYS A 27 -1.39 -14.86 6.86
C CYS A 27 -0.34 -13.79 7.16
N PHE A 28 -0.24 -12.74 6.33
CA PHE A 28 0.66 -11.63 6.60
C PHE A 28 0.29 -10.92 7.91
N ILE A 29 -0.98 -10.57 8.11
CA ILE A 29 -1.45 -9.92 9.33
C ILE A 29 -1.21 -10.79 10.56
N ALA A 30 -1.52 -12.09 10.50
CA ALA A 30 -1.48 -12.97 11.66
C ALA A 30 -0.07 -13.40 12.05
N PHE A 31 0.83 -13.62 11.08
CA PHE A 31 2.11 -14.27 11.33
C PHE A 31 3.31 -13.40 10.99
N ILE A 32 3.26 -12.65 9.89
CA ILE A 32 4.44 -11.97 9.35
C ILE A 32 4.61 -10.57 9.96
N LEU A 33 3.53 -9.78 10.04
CA LEU A 33 3.58 -8.42 10.60
C LEU A 33 4.01 -8.39 12.07
N PRO A 34 3.49 -9.25 12.97
CA PRO A 34 3.91 -9.23 14.37
C PRO A 34 5.40 -9.56 14.52
N TRP A 35 5.89 -10.53 13.74
CA TRP A 35 7.30 -10.89 13.72
C TRP A 35 8.18 -9.74 13.22
N GLN A 36 7.78 -9.09 12.12
CA GLN A 36 8.52 -7.96 11.58
C GLN A 36 8.51 -6.75 12.52
N ALA A 37 7.37 -6.47 13.17
CA ALA A 37 7.26 -5.39 14.16
C ALA A 37 8.22 -5.59 15.33
N ALA A 38 8.28 -6.80 15.89
CA ALA A 38 9.21 -7.13 16.98
C ALA A 38 10.68 -6.97 16.56
N LYS A 39 11.04 -7.43 15.36
CA LYS A 39 12.41 -7.27 14.81
C LYS A 39 12.76 -5.80 14.57
N SER A 40 11.80 -5.02 14.10
CA SER A 40 11.97 -3.58 13.89
C SER A 40 12.18 -2.85 15.21
N GLU A 41 11.37 -3.15 16.22
CA GLU A 41 11.48 -2.57 17.56
C GLU A 41 12.85 -2.83 18.20
N GLU A 42 13.38 -4.05 18.07
CA GLU A 42 14.73 -4.39 18.53
C GLU A 42 15.83 -3.59 17.81
N ALA A 43 15.67 -3.38 16.50
CA ALA A 43 16.68 -2.73 15.67
C ALA A 43 16.65 -1.19 15.74
N THR A 44 15.47 -0.59 15.94
CA THR A 44 15.28 0.87 15.94
C THR A 44 14.95 1.45 17.31
N GLY A 45 14.85 0.62 18.35
CA GLY A 45 14.49 1.03 19.71
C GLY A 45 13.01 1.39 19.88
N GLY A 46 12.14 0.89 19.00
CA GLY A 46 10.70 1.17 19.02
C GLY A 46 10.32 2.60 18.61
N GLY A 47 11.26 3.35 18.01
CA GLY A 47 11.02 4.70 17.52
C GLY A 47 10.00 4.77 16.37
N GLN A 48 9.50 5.99 16.10
CA GLN A 48 8.62 6.24 14.96
C GLN A 48 9.31 5.87 13.64
N SER A 49 8.56 5.24 12.73
CA SER A 49 9.03 4.90 11.40
C SER A 49 8.30 5.72 10.32
N PRO A 50 8.99 6.17 9.26
CA PRO A 50 8.39 6.98 8.19
C PRO A 50 7.12 6.36 7.59
N ASP A 51 7.16 5.07 7.28
CA ASP A 51 6.05 4.33 6.69
C ASP A 51 4.86 4.13 7.62
N SER A 52 5.09 4.06 8.93
CA SER A 52 4.06 3.95 9.97
C SER A 52 3.43 5.30 10.33
N SER A 53 4.02 6.38 9.85
CA SER A 53 3.59 7.75 10.10
C SER A 53 2.62 8.21 9.01
N PHE A 54 1.57 8.93 9.39
CA PHE A 54 0.63 9.48 8.40
C PHE A 54 1.13 10.78 7.78
N LEU A 55 1.74 11.65 8.59
CA LEU A 55 2.31 12.93 8.19
C LEU A 55 3.55 13.21 9.05
N TYR A 56 4.62 13.68 8.42
CA TYR A 56 5.86 14.10 9.07
C TYR A 56 6.61 15.06 8.13
N THR A 57 7.67 15.68 8.63
CA THR A 57 8.51 16.64 7.90
C THR A 57 9.87 16.05 7.54
N ALA A 58 10.62 16.74 6.69
CA ALA A 58 12.00 16.38 6.41
C ALA A 58 12.86 16.33 7.69
N ASP A 59 12.65 17.27 8.62
CA ASP A 59 13.40 17.30 9.89
C ASP A 59 13.05 16.12 10.80
N ASP A 60 11.77 15.73 10.88
CA ASP A 60 11.37 14.51 11.61
C ASP A 60 12.07 13.27 11.04
N LEU A 61 12.21 13.19 9.71
CA LEU A 61 12.90 12.07 9.06
C LEU A 61 14.39 12.02 9.41
N TYR A 62 15.08 13.17 9.50
CA TYR A 62 16.46 13.22 9.98
C TYR A 62 16.56 12.91 11.48
N GLN A 63 15.58 13.31 12.28
CA GLN A 63 15.53 12.96 13.70
C GLN A 63 15.37 11.45 13.90
N MET A 64 14.52 10.79 13.10
CA MET A 64 14.42 9.34 13.08
C MET A 64 15.77 8.70 12.69
N ALA A 65 16.42 9.21 11.65
CA ALA A 65 17.73 8.73 11.21
C ALA A 65 18.83 8.88 12.27
N GLU A 66 18.77 9.93 13.09
CA GLU A 66 19.64 10.13 14.25
C GLU A 66 19.34 9.10 15.35
N GLN A 67 18.07 8.98 15.73
CA GLN A 67 17.62 8.07 16.79
C GLN A 67 17.94 6.60 16.49
N TYR A 68 17.83 6.20 15.22
CA TYR A 68 18.14 4.83 14.80
C TYR A 68 19.63 4.48 14.94
N GLY A 69 20.53 5.47 14.91
CA GLY A 69 21.97 5.24 14.82
C GLY A 69 22.37 4.46 13.57
N GLU A 70 23.66 4.17 13.41
CA GLU A 70 24.17 3.49 12.21
C GLU A 70 23.56 2.09 12.00
N ALA A 71 23.50 1.30 13.07
CA ALA A 71 22.96 -0.07 13.03
C ALA A 71 21.46 -0.09 12.69
N GLY A 72 20.66 0.76 13.33
CA GLY A 72 19.22 0.84 13.08
C GLY A 72 18.91 1.35 11.67
N ARG A 73 19.68 2.32 11.15
CA ARG A 73 19.54 2.78 9.75
C ARG A 73 19.85 1.67 8.75
N SER A 74 20.90 0.89 8.98
CA SER A 74 21.24 -0.25 8.12
C SER A 74 20.13 -1.32 8.14
N ALA A 75 19.63 -1.65 9.33
CA ALA A 75 18.50 -2.58 9.49
C ALA A 75 17.22 -2.06 8.82
N TYR A 76 16.93 -0.77 8.94
CA TYR A 76 15.81 -0.11 8.27
C TYR A 76 15.90 -0.26 6.75
N ILE A 77 17.05 0.07 6.14
CA ILE A 77 17.26 -0.06 4.69
C ILE A 77 17.07 -1.51 4.25
N GLN A 78 17.63 -2.47 5.00
CA GLN A 78 17.45 -3.89 4.69
C GLN A 78 15.98 -4.30 4.73
N ALA A 79 15.20 -3.84 5.71
CA ALA A 79 13.76 -4.12 5.78
C ALA A 79 13.00 -3.59 4.56
N ARG A 80 13.33 -2.35 4.11
CA ARG A 80 12.68 -1.70 2.96
C ARG A 80 12.89 -2.43 1.65
N PHE A 81 14.04 -3.06 1.47
CA PHE A 81 14.41 -3.82 0.26
C PHE A 81 14.27 -5.34 0.40
N THR A 82 13.61 -5.82 1.47
CA THR A 82 13.29 -7.24 1.65
C THR A 82 11.82 -7.43 1.93
N PHE A 83 11.41 -7.23 3.18
CA PHE A 83 10.05 -7.40 3.65
C PHE A 83 9.09 -6.40 2.98
N ASP A 84 9.43 -5.11 2.91
CA ASP A 84 8.53 -4.08 2.34
C ASP A 84 8.47 -4.09 0.81
N LEU A 85 9.21 -4.94 0.11
CA LEU A 85 8.93 -5.22 -1.30
C LEU A 85 7.74 -6.17 -1.46
N ILE A 86 7.52 -7.04 -0.49
CA ILE A 86 6.54 -8.12 -0.56
C ILE A 86 5.25 -7.73 0.16
N TRP A 87 5.35 -7.12 1.33
CA TRP A 87 4.19 -6.75 2.14
C TRP A 87 3.17 -5.90 1.37
N PRO A 88 3.58 -4.85 0.63
CA PRO A 88 2.67 -4.07 -0.19
C PRO A 88 1.93 -4.85 -1.27
N LEU A 89 2.53 -5.92 -1.78
CA LEU A 89 1.89 -6.79 -2.77
C LEU A 89 0.72 -7.58 -2.17
N ALA A 90 0.76 -7.88 -0.86
CA ALA A 90 -0.33 -8.56 -0.17
C ALA A 90 -1.60 -7.69 -0.14
N TYR A 91 -1.51 -6.44 0.33
CA TYR A 91 -2.67 -5.55 0.32
C TYR A 91 -3.05 -5.10 -1.10
N LEU A 92 -2.08 -4.89 -1.99
CA LEU A 92 -2.32 -4.53 -3.39
C LEU A 92 -3.16 -5.61 -4.08
N SER A 93 -2.74 -6.87 -3.98
CA SER A 93 -3.44 -7.99 -4.61
C SER A 93 -4.86 -8.14 -4.06
N LEU A 94 -5.04 -8.03 -2.74
CA LEU A 94 -6.35 -8.04 -2.09
C LEU A 94 -7.26 -6.94 -2.65
N LEU A 95 -6.82 -5.69 -2.60
CA LEU A 95 -7.63 -4.53 -2.98
C LEU A 95 -7.96 -4.54 -4.47
N VAL A 96 -7.00 -4.82 -5.35
CA VAL A 96 -7.24 -4.89 -6.81
C VAL A 96 -8.27 -5.98 -7.13
N VAL A 97 -8.15 -7.15 -6.51
CA VAL A 97 -9.05 -8.29 -6.75
C VAL A 97 -10.46 -7.99 -6.23
N LEU A 98 -10.59 -7.49 -5.00
CA LEU A 98 -11.89 -7.13 -4.43
C LEU A 98 -12.58 -6.04 -5.25
N LEU A 99 -11.89 -4.95 -5.56
CA LEU A 99 -12.46 -3.87 -6.36
C LEU A 99 -12.83 -4.36 -7.77
N SER A 100 -12.03 -5.23 -8.38
CA SER A 100 -12.34 -5.83 -9.69
C SER A 100 -13.52 -6.81 -9.65
N ILE A 101 -13.83 -7.41 -8.50
CA ILE A 101 -15.02 -8.25 -8.33
C ILE A 101 -16.26 -7.40 -8.11
N LEU A 102 -16.16 -6.38 -7.25
CA LEU A 102 -17.30 -5.53 -6.91
C LEU A 102 -17.73 -4.65 -8.10
N TYR A 103 -16.78 -3.99 -8.77
CA TYR A 103 -17.11 -3.04 -9.84
C TYR A 103 -17.38 -3.69 -11.20
N ARG A 104 -17.29 -5.04 -11.33
CA ARG A 104 -17.53 -5.73 -12.61
C ARG A 104 -18.96 -5.69 -13.09
N VAL A 105 -19.92 -5.46 -12.19
CA VAL A 105 -21.34 -5.34 -12.56
C VAL A 105 -21.61 -4.07 -13.37
N LEU A 106 -20.71 -3.09 -13.32
CA LEU A 106 -20.81 -1.86 -14.10
C LEU A 106 -20.54 -2.11 -15.59
N PRO A 107 -21.11 -1.28 -16.49
CA PRO A 107 -20.82 -1.34 -17.92
C PRO A 107 -19.32 -1.23 -18.23
N VAL A 108 -18.86 -1.93 -19.27
CA VAL A 108 -17.43 -1.96 -19.67
C VAL A 108 -16.88 -0.55 -19.96
N LYS A 109 -17.71 0.36 -20.47
CA LYS A 109 -17.35 1.75 -20.77
C LYS A 109 -17.35 2.68 -19.54
N SER A 110 -17.75 2.20 -18.36
CA SER A 110 -17.86 3.02 -17.15
C SER A 110 -16.49 3.40 -16.61
N ARG A 111 -16.23 4.70 -16.42
CA ARG A 111 -14.98 5.22 -15.81
C ARG A 111 -14.80 4.77 -14.36
N TRP A 112 -15.89 4.48 -13.65
CA TRP A 112 -15.86 3.92 -12.29
C TRP A 112 -15.15 2.57 -12.21
N ARG A 113 -14.96 1.88 -13.33
CA ARG A 113 -14.14 0.66 -13.36
C ARG A 113 -12.65 0.93 -13.09
N TRP A 114 -12.15 2.16 -13.26
CA TRP A 114 -10.76 2.50 -12.97
C TRP A 114 -10.42 2.55 -11.48
N VAL A 115 -11.42 2.47 -10.60
CA VAL A 115 -11.22 2.38 -9.14
C VAL A 115 -10.28 1.22 -8.76
N ASN A 116 -10.28 0.12 -9.53
CA ASN A 116 -9.36 -1.00 -9.31
C ASN A 116 -7.87 -0.67 -9.58
N LEU A 117 -7.55 0.51 -10.10
CA LEU A 117 -6.18 0.98 -10.31
C LEU A 117 -5.68 1.88 -9.16
N ILE A 118 -6.56 2.37 -8.28
CA ILE A 118 -6.16 3.21 -7.14
C ILE A 118 -5.12 2.49 -6.24
N PRO A 119 -5.29 1.19 -5.90
CA PRO A 119 -4.30 0.49 -5.08
C PRO A 119 -2.92 0.42 -5.73
N ILE A 120 -2.86 0.35 -7.08
CA ILE A 120 -1.59 0.32 -7.82
C ILE A 120 -0.85 1.64 -7.65
N LEU A 121 -1.54 2.77 -7.70
CA LEU A 121 -0.91 4.07 -7.44
C LEU A 121 -0.43 4.16 -5.99
N GLY A 122 -1.19 3.64 -5.04
CA GLY A 122 -0.76 3.57 -3.63
C GLY A 122 0.52 2.75 -3.45
N TRP A 123 0.62 1.61 -4.13
CA TRP A 123 1.83 0.80 -4.17
C TRP A 123 3.03 1.54 -4.81
N VAL A 124 2.82 2.29 -5.90
CA VAL A 124 3.90 3.11 -6.49
C VAL A 124 4.39 4.17 -5.51
N MET A 125 3.49 4.85 -4.79
CA MET A 125 3.87 5.84 -3.78
C MET A 125 4.65 5.19 -2.62
N ASP A 126 4.27 3.97 -2.21
CA ASP A 126 5.02 3.19 -1.21
C ASP A 126 6.45 2.86 -1.66
N MET A 127 6.64 2.44 -2.92
CA MET A 127 7.99 2.18 -3.44
C MET A 127 8.84 3.45 -3.50
N LEU A 128 8.25 4.59 -3.88
CA LEU A 128 8.96 5.88 -3.91
C LEU A 128 9.33 6.35 -2.51
N GLU A 129 8.45 6.17 -1.54
CA GLU A 129 8.72 6.43 -0.13
C GLU A 129 9.86 5.56 0.40
N ASN A 130 9.80 4.24 0.19
CA ASN A 130 10.85 3.30 0.60
C ASN A 130 12.22 3.68 0.03
N ILE A 131 12.29 4.07 -1.25
CA ILE A 131 13.53 4.55 -1.89
C ILE A 131 14.01 5.86 -1.24
N GLY A 132 13.10 6.81 -1.07
CA GLY A 132 13.39 8.13 -0.50
C GLY A 132 13.93 8.05 0.92
N ALA A 133 13.20 7.36 1.79
CA ALA A 133 13.58 7.15 3.18
C ALA A 133 14.91 6.38 3.27
N SER A 134 15.09 5.31 2.50
CA SER A 134 16.32 4.53 2.53
C SER A 134 17.55 5.34 2.10
N LEU A 135 17.43 6.21 1.08
CA LEU A 135 18.54 7.06 0.65
C LEU A 135 18.92 8.08 1.73
N ILE A 136 17.94 8.63 2.42
CA ILE A 136 18.16 9.59 3.52
C ILE A 136 18.83 8.89 4.70
N MET A 137 18.37 7.68 5.05
CA MET A 137 19.00 6.85 6.08
C MET A 137 20.45 6.48 5.71
N TYR A 138 20.72 6.21 4.43
CA TYR A 138 22.06 5.88 3.95
C TYR A 138 23.02 7.08 4.01
N ARG A 139 22.54 8.28 3.64
CA ARG A 139 23.37 9.49 3.55
C ARG A 139 23.55 10.24 4.86
N TYR A 140 22.71 10.00 5.86
CA TYR A 140 22.82 10.68 7.15
C TYR A 140 24.25 10.60 7.72
N PRO A 141 24.85 11.72 8.20
CA PRO A 141 24.21 13.01 8.52
C PRO A 141 24.13 14.02 7.36
N GLU A 142 24.57 13.67 6.15
CA GLU A 142 24.46 14.57 5.01
C GLU A 142 22.99 14.78 4.60
N ARG A 143 22.59 16.04 4.44
CA ARG A 143 21.23 16.37 3.99
C ARG A 143 21.08 16.19 2.48
N THR A 144 19.95 15.61 2.08
CA THR A 144 19.46 15.51 0.71
C THR A 144 18.15 16.31 0.59
N SER A 145 18.26 17.62 0.40
CA SER A 145 17.15 18.58 0.58
C SER A 145 15.88 18.23 -0.23
N VAL A 146 16.00 18.07 -1.55
CA VAL A 146 14.82 17.82 -2.41
C VAL A 146 14.13 16.49 -2.05
N LEU A 147 14.90 15.42 -1.84
CA LEU A 147 14.33 14.11 -1.57
C LEU A 147 13.72 14.03 -0.17
N ALA A 148 14.30 14.72 0.81
CA ALA A 148 13.77 14.76 2.17
C ALA A 148 12.42 15.46 2.27
N GLU A 149 12.14 16.43 1.39
CA GLU A 149 10.82 17.07 1.29
C GLU A 149 9.82 16.23 0.48
N LEU A 150 10.29 15.48 -0.53
CA LEU A 150 9.41 14.63 -1.35
C LEU A 150 8.99 13.34 -0.63
N THR A 151 9.85 12.77 0.21
CA THR A 151 9.60 11.48 0.87
C THR A 151 8.31 11.52 1.72
N PRO A 152 8.08 12.52 2.61
CA PRO A 152 6.83 12.63 3.35
C PRO A 152 5.59 12.81 2.46
N LEU A 153 5.72 13.47 1.31
CA LEU A 153 4.61 13.58 0.35
C LEU A 153 4.24 12.22 -0.25
N PHE A 154 5.24 11.38 -0.54
CA PHE A 154 4.97 10.00 -0.98
C PHE A 154 4.27 9.20 0.11
N THR A 155 4.67 9.33 1.38
CA THR A 155 3.98 8.71 2.52
C THR A 155 2.53 9.14 2.62
N LEU A 156 2.27 10.45 2.56
CA LEU A 156 0.92 10.99 2.64
C LEU A 156 0.05 10.49 1.48
N LEU A 157 0.55 10.57 0.26
CA LEU A 157 -0.17 10.11 -0.93
C LEU A 157 -0.44 8.61 -0.88
N LYS A 158 0.55 7.81 -0.45
CA LYS A 158 0.40 6.37 -0.18
C LYS A 158 -0.81 6.13 0.71
N TRP A 159 -0.83 6.72 1.90
CA TRP A 159 -1.89 6.48 2.88
C TRP A 159 -3.26 6.93 2.37
N CYS A 160 -3.33 8.11 1.75
CA CYS A 160 -4.56 8.59 1.10
C CYS A 160 -5.10 7.59 0.06
N LEU A 161 -4.22 7.02 -0.78
CA LEU A 161 -4.60 6.06 -1.82
C LEU A 161 -5.00 4.70 -1.25
N ILE A 162 -4.31 4.23 -0.21
CA ILE A 162 -4.66 2.99 0.50
C ILE A 162 -6.02 3.15 1.18
N TYR A 163 -6.23 4.23 1.93
CA TYR A 163 -7.52 4.50 2.58
C TYR A 163 -8.64 4.71 1.57
N ALA A 164 -8.40 5.42 0.47
CA ALA A 164 -9.37 5.55 -0.60
C ALA A 164 -9.74 4.19 -1.23
N SER A 165 -8.77 3.28 -1.35
CA SER A 165 -9.00 1.93 -1.87
C SER A 165 -9.88 1.10 -0.95
N PHE A 166 -9.65 1.14 0.37
CA PHE A 166 -10.52 0.50 1.36
C PHE A 166 -11.91 1.15 1.41
N ALA A 167 -11.98 2.48 1.41
CA ALA A 167 -13.24 3.22 1.40
C ALA A 167 -14.08 2.88 0.16
N ALA A 168 -13.45 2.68 -1.00
CA ALA A 168 -14.13 2.30 -2.25
C ALA A 168 -14.76 0.89 -2.20
N LEU A 169 -14.37 0.02 -1.26
CA LEU A 169 -15.05 -1.27 -1.09
C LEU A 169 -16.51 -1.08 -0.69
N VAL A 170 -16.84 -0.07 0.12
CA VAL A 170 -18.21 0.20 0.61
C VAL A 170 -19.19 0.46 -0.54
N PRO A 171 -19.00 1.49 -1.40
CA PRO A 171 -19.86 1.69 -2.56
C PRO A 171 -19.79 0.52 -3.54
N GLY A 172 -18.65 -0.16 -3.68
CA GLY A 172 -18.53 -1.37 -4.50
C GLY A 172 -19.48 -2.49 -4.06
N VAL A 173 -19.56 -2.77 -2.75
CA VAL A 173 -20.50 -3.75 -2.18
C VAL A 173 -21.94 -3.32 -2.42
N LEU A 174 -22.28 -2.06 -2.14
CA LEU A 174 -23.65 -1.54 -2.34
C LEU A 174 -24.09 -1.68 -3.81
N ILE A 175 -23.26 -1.24 -4.75
CA ILE A 175 -23.53 -1.34 -6.19
C ILE A 175 -23.77 -2.80 -6.60
N THR A 176 -22.90 -3.71 -6.13
CA THR A 176 -22.98 -5.14 -6.45
C THR A 176 -24.27 -5.76 -5.93
N VAL A 177 -24.60 -5.53 -4.65
CA VAL A 177 -25.81 -6.06 -4.00
C VAL A 177 -27.06 -5.54 -4.71
N LEU A 178 -27.15 -4.22 -4.95
CA LEU A 178 -28.30 -3.61 -5.63
C LEU A 178 -28.48 -4.15 -7.06
N TYR A 179 -27.38 -4.39 -7.77
CA TYR A 179 -27.42 -5.00 -9.11
C TYR A 179 -28.06 -6.39 -9.08
N TYR A 180 -27.62 -7.26 -8.17
CA TYR A 180 -28.15 -8.63 -8.09
C TYR A 180 -29.59 -8.68 -7.57
N ILE A 181 -29.98 -7.81 -6.64
CA ILE A 181 -31.38 -7.70 -6.19
C ILE A 181 -32.29 -7.31 -7.36
N ARG A 182 -31.92 -6.30 -8.15
CA ARG A 182 -32.71 -5.85 -9.31
C ARG A 182 -32.80 -6.92 -10.40
N ARG A 183 -31.73 -7.70 -10.58
CA ARG A 183 -31.70 -8.79 -11.58
C ARG A 183 -32.57 -9.98 -11.18
N ARG A 184 -32.74 -10.27 -9.88
CA ARG A 184 -33.66 -11.33 -9.39
C ARG A 184 -35.14 -10.96 -9.49
N LYS A 185 -35.46 -9.67 -9.57
CA LYS A 185 -36.84 -9.18 -9.72
C LYS A 185 -37.32 -9.11 -11.18
N LYS A 186 -36.41 -9.32 -12.14
CA LYS A 186 -36.71 -9.42 -13.57
C LYS A 186 -36.73 -10.89 -13.97
#